data_AF-A0A1C3HNL3-F1
#
_entry.id   AF-A0A1C3HNL3-F1
#
_cell.length_a   1.000
_cell.length_b   1.000
_cell.length_c   1.000
_cell.angle_alpha   90.00
_cell.angle_beta   90.00
_cell.angle_gamma   90.00
#
_symmetry.space_group_name_H-M   'P 1'
#
loop_
_entity.id
_entity.type
_entity.pdbx_description
1 polymer ?
#
loop_
_entity_poly.entity_id
_entity_poly.type
_entity_poly.pdbx_seq_one_letter_code
_entity_poly.pdbx_strand_id
1 'polypeptide(L)'
;MNLKGKNIKLRATEQAIDTSSASGKAFLDMLGVFAEFETRLRQERQREGIARAKARGAYKGRKPTAQAKAQQVIELTLAGLTREAVADQLGIGRASVYRILKTWRQQHPDAILPGERVKPSFSHSEPATEHVTIAP
;
A
#
# COMPACT_ATOMS: atom_id res chain seq x y z
N MET A 1 -11.94 25.17 -11.57
CA MET A 1 -13.10 25.63 -12.37
C MET A 1 -12.67 26.87 -13.16
N ASN A 2 -12.61 26.79 -14.50
CA ASN A 2 -12.10 27.89 -15.34
C ASN A 2 -13.25 28.88 -15.65
N LEU A 3 -13.30 30.00 -14.93
CA LEU A 3 -14.31 31.05 -15.11
C LEU A 3 -14.02 31.93 -16.35
N LYS A 4 -12.73 32.21 -16.62
CA LYS A 4 -12.29 33.00 -17.78
C LYS A 4 -12.68 32.33 -19.10
N GLY A 5 -12.44 31.02 -19.21
CA GLY A 5 -12.79 30.22 -20.40
C GLY A 5 -14.29 30.06 -20.64
N LYS A 6 -15.13 30.43 -19.67
CA LYS A 6 -16.60 30.41 -19.78
C LYS A 6 -17.22 31.80 -19.90
N ASN A 7 -16.40 32.86 -20.02
CA ASN A 7 -16.83 34.26 -20.07
C ASN A 7 -17.70 34.69 -18.87
N ILE A 8 -17.41 34.14 -17.68
CA ILE A 8 -18.12 34.46 -16.43
C ILE A 8 -17.36 35.56 -15.69
N LYS A 9 -18.08 36.57 -15.21
CA LYS A 9 -17.55 37.66 -14.38
C LYS A 9 -17.81 37.35 -12.90
N LEU A 10 -16.79 37.54 -12.06
CA LEU A 10 -16.86 37.42 -10.62
C LEU A 10 -16.91 38.84 -10.03
N ARG A 11 -17.88 39.07 -9.16
CA ARG A 11 -17.95 40.26 -8.32
C ARG A 11 -18.12 39.84 -6.88
N ALA A 12 -17.24 40.34 -6.01
CA ALA A 12 -17.40 40.22 -4.57
C ALA A 12 -18.26 41.38 -4.07
N THR A 13 -19.22 41.08 -3.20
CA THR A 13 -20.20 42.08 -2.73
C THR A 13 -19.61 42.99 -1.64
N GLU A 14 -18.74 42.43 -0.80
CA GLU A 14 -18.13 43.14 0.34
C GLU A 14 -16.73 43.67 0.02
N GLN A 15 -15.99 42.98 -0.83
CA GLN A 15 -14.66 43.38 -1.27
C GLN A 15 -14.74 44.13 -2.60
N ALA A 16 -13.82 45.06 -2.85
CA ALA A 16 -13.71 45.80 -4.10
C ALA A 16 -13.11 44.95 -5.25
N ILE A 17 -13.60 43.72 -5.44
CA ILE A 17 -13.15 42.79 -6.47
C ILE A 17 -14.26 42.64 -7.52
N ASP A 18 -14.04 43.24 -8.68
CA ASP A 18 -14.90 43.06 -9.85
C ASP A 18 -14.05 42.74 -11.09
N THR A 19 -14.13 41.49 -11.55
CA THR A 19 -13.40 41.01 -12.73
C THR A 19 -14.02 41.49 -14.04
N SER A 20 -15.05 42.33 -14.02
CA SER A 20 -15.54 43.03 -15.21
C SER A 20 -14.57 44.13 -15.67
N SER A 21 -13.77 44.67 -14.74
CA SER A 21 -12.77 45.71 -14.98
C SER A 21 -11.36 45.12 -15.22
N ALA A 22 -10.51 45.84 -15.96
CA ALA A 22 -9.11 45.44 -16.15
C ALA A 22 -8.34 45.40 -14.82
N SER A 23 -8.54 46.39 -13.96
CA SER A 23 -7.89 46.49 -12.64
C SER A 23 -8.30 45.36 -11.71
N GLY A 24 -9.59 44.99 -11.67
CA GLY A 24 -10.07 43.88 -10.85
C GLY A 24 -9.60 42.51 -11.35
N LYS A 25 -9.42 42.33 -12.66
CA LYS A 25 -8.75 41.13 -13.22
C LYS A 25 -7.29 41.04 -12.79
N ALA A 26 -6.53 42.14 -12.94
CA ALA A 26 -5.13 42.19 -12.53
C ALA A 26 -4.95 41.94 -11.03
N PHE A 27 -5.83 42.51 -10.20
CA PHE A 27 -5.83 42.27 -8.76
C PHE A 27 -6.11 40.80 -8.42
N LEU A 28 -7.10 40.18 -9.05
CA LEU A 28 -7.40 38.76 -8.86
C LEU A 28 -6.22 37.86 -9.30
N ASP A 29 -5.57 38.19 -10.42
CA ASP A 29 -4.41 37.44 -10.92
C ASP A 29 -3.23 37.56 -9.94
N MET A 30 -3.00 38.73 -9.37
CA MET A 30 -2.00 38.94 -8.31
C MET A 30 -2.32 38.14 -7.03
N LEU A 31 -3.58 38.06 -6.62
CA LEU A 31 -3.99 37.19 -5.51
C LEU A 31 -3.71 35.70 -5.82
N GLY A 32 -3.88 35.29 -7.08
CA GLY A 32 -3.48 33.96 -7.54
C GLY A 32 -1.99 33.69 -7.36
N VAL A 33 -1.14 34.64 -7.75
CA VAL A 33 0.32 34.56 -7.54
C VAL A 33 0.66 34.42 -6.06
N PHE A 34 0.02 35.20 -5.18
CA PHE A 34 0.23 35.11 -3.74
C PHE A 34 -0.22 33.75 -3.17
N ALA A 35 -1.38 33.25 -3.59
CA ALA A 35 -1.87 31.94 -3.15
C ALA A 35 -0.91 30.81 -3.54
N GLU A 36 -0.32 30.86 -4.74
CA GLU A 36 0.70 29.91 -5.17
C GLU A 36 1.99 30.03 -4.34
N PHE A 37 2.45 31.26 -4.10
CA PHE A 37 3.63 31.55 -3.29
C PHE A 37 3.49 31.00 -1.86
N GLU A 38 2.39 31.30 -1.18
CA GLU A 38 2.13 30.80 0.17
C GLU A 38 2.07 29.27 0.21
N THR A 39 1.49 28.66 -0.83
CA THR A 39 1.41 27.20 -0.94
C THR A 39 2.79 26.58 -1.05
N ARG A 40 3.69 27.15 -1.86
CA ARG A 40 5.08 26.69 -1.96
C ARG A 40 5.83 26.85 -0.64
N LEU A 41 5.70 28.00 0.01
CA LEU A 41 6.35 28.25 1.30
C LEU A 41 5.88 27.29 2.40
N ARG A 42 4.57 26.97 2.42
CA ARG A 42 4.01 25.97 3.34
C ARG A 42 4.58 24.58 3.08
N GLN A 43 4.73 24.18 1.82
CA GLN A 43 5.30 22.88 1.44
C GLN A 43 6.78 22.78 1.85
N GLU A 44 7.56 23.84 1.67
CA GLU A 44 8.97 23.87 2.07
C GLU A 44 9.12 23.64 3.58
N ARG A 45 8.40 24.41 4.40
CA ARG A 45 8.37 24.24 5.86
C ARG A 45 7.89 22.86 6.28
N GLN A 46 6.90 22.31 5.58
CA GLN A 46 6.41 20.96 5.83
C GLN A 46 7.51 19.92 5.56
N ARG A 47 8.26 20.05 4.46
CA ARG A 47 9.37 19.14 4.13
C ARG A 47 10.46 19.17 5.20
N GLU A 48 10.85 20.34 5.66
CA GLU A 48 11.80 20.50 6.77
C GLU A 48 11.28 19.86 8.06
N GLY A 49 10.00 20.07 8.39
CA GLY A 49 9.34 19.44 9.52
C GLY A 49 9.35 17.91 9.44
N ILE A 50 9.01 17.37 8.27
CA ILE A 50 9.06 15.92 7.99
C ILE A 50 10.49 15.40 8.14
N ALA A 51 11.49 16.09 7.60
CA ALA A 51 12.90 15.67 7.70
C ALA A 51 13.35 15.60 9.16
N ARG A 52 13.05 16.62 9.96
CA ARG A 52 13.35 16.63 11.41
C ARG A 52 12.59 15.54 12.17
N ALA A 53 11.35 15.25 11.80
CA ALA A 53 10.57 14.18 12.42
C ALA A 53 11.07 12.77 12.01
N LYS A 54 11.52 12.58 10.77
CA LYS A 54 12.17 11.34 10.31
C LYS A 54 13.51 11.12 11.02
N ALA A 55 14.35 12.14 11.14
CA ALA A 55 15.62 12.06 11.86
C ALA A 55 15.45 11.65 13.33
N ARG A 56 14.36 12.10 13.97
CA ARG A 56 13.99 11.70 15.34
C ARG A 56 13.21 10.38 15.43
N GLY A 57 13.00 9.67 14.32
CA GLY A 57 12.31 8.38 14.30
C GLY A 57 10.81 8.43 14.62
N ALA A 58 10.16 9.59 14.48
CA ALA A 58 8.74 9.76 14.85
C ALA A 58 7.78 8.97 13.95
N TYR A 59 8.14 8.72 12.69
CA TYR A 59 7.33 7.98 11.74
C TYR A 59 7.51 6.46 11.92
N LYS A 60 6.57 5.81 12.61
CA LYS A 60 6.55 4.34 12.80
C LYS A 60 5.68 3.60 11.77
N GLY A 61 5.21 4.31 10.73
CA GLY A 61 4.28 3.78 9.74
C GLY A 61 2.89 3.46 10.31
N ARG A 62 2.06 2.79 9.50
CA ARG A 62 0.76 2.29 9.96
C ARG A 62 0.98 1.16 10.95
N LYS A 63 0.32 1.22 12.11
CA LYS A 63 0.34 0.10 13.09
C LYS A 63 -0.05 -1.20 12.39
N PRO A 64 0.76 -2.27 12.47
CA PRO A 64 0.47 -3.52 11.78
C PRO A 64 -0.59 -4.33 12.54
N THR A 65 -1.85 -3.89 12.43
CA THR A 65 -3.00 -4.46 13.17
C THR A 65 -3.24 -5.94 12.85
N ALA A 66 -3.00 -6.35 11.60
CA ALA A 66 -3.12 -7.76 11.21
C ALA A 66 -1.95 -8.61 11.74
N GLN A 67 -0.74 -8.06 11.80
CA GLN A 67 0.44 -8.77 12.30
C GLN A 67 0.32 -9.08 13.80
N ALA A 68 -0.36 -8.21 14.56
CA ALA A 68 -0.66 -8.47 15.96
C ALA A 68 -1.52 -9.73 16.17
N LYS A 69 -2.25 -10.18 15.14
CA LYS A 69 -3.06 -11.41 15.16
C LYS A 69 -2.38 -12.61 14.50
N ALA A 70 -1.07 -12.51 14.19
CA ALA A 70 -0.36 -13.54 13.44
C ALA A 70 -0.41 -14.92 14.12
N GLN A 71 -0.24 -14.96 15.44
CA GLN A 71 -0.30 -16.20 16.21
C GLN A 71 -1.68 -16.87 16.12
N GLN A 72 -2.75 -16.10 16.29
CA GLN A 72 -4.12 -16.60 16.17
C GLN A 72 -4.44 -17.09 14.75
N VAL A 73 -3.90 -16.42 13.72
CA VAL A 73 -4.03 -16.89 12.33
C VAL A 73 -3.40 -18.27 12.16
N ILE A 74 -2.20 -18.49 12.70
CA ILE A 74 -1.47 -19.75 12.59
C ILE A 74 -2.22 -20.85 13.34
N GLU A 75 -2.60 -20.61 14.59
CA GLU A 75 -3.31 -21.58 15.44
C GLU A 75 -4.63 -22.04 14.81
N LEU A 76 -5.46 -21.10 14.34
CA LEU A 76 -6.74 -21.44 13.70
C LEU A 76 -6.55 -22.17 12.37
N THR A 77 -5.51 -21.80 11.61
CA THR A 77 -5.20 -22.50 10.35
C THR A 77 -4.72 -23.92 10.62
N LEU A 78 -3.87 -24.14 11.63
CA LEU A 78 -3.42 -25.47 12.05
C LEU A 78 -4.54 -26.32 12.66
N ALA A 79 -5.52 -25.68 13.30
CA ALA A 79 -6.75 -26.32 13.76
C ALA A 79 -7.70 -26.73 12.61
N GLY A 80 -7.35 -26.42 11.35
CA GLY A 80 -8.06 -26.87 10.16
C GLY A 80 -9.11 -25.89 9.62
N LEU A 81 -9.19 -24.66 10.15
CA LEU A 81 -10.10 -23.66 9.61
C LEU A 81 -9.64 -23.17 8.22
N THR A 82 -10.60 -22.86 7.36
CA THR A 82 -10.31 -22.25 6.06
C THR A 82 -9.78 -20.82 6.23
N ARG A 83 -8.99 -20.36 5.26
CA ARG A 83 -8.39 -19.01 5.29
C ARG A 83 -9.46 -17.92 5.30
N GLU A 84 -10.62 -18.21 4.70
CA GLU A 84 -11.83 -17.39 4.73
C GLU A 84 -12.41 -17.30 6.14
N ALA A 85 -12.64 -18.44 6.80
CA ALA A 85 -13.18 -18.46 8.16
C ALA A 85 -12.24 -17.76 9.16
N VAL A 86 -10.92 -17.93 9.01
CA VAL A 86 -9.91 -17.23 9.82
C VAL A 86 -9.95 -15.71 9.59
N ALA A 87 -10.10 -15.27 8.34
CA ALA A 87 -10.20 -13.85 8.01
C ALA A 87 -11.44 -13.21 8.66
N ASP A 88 -12.59 -13.88 8.56
CA ASP A 88 -13.85 -13.40 9.10
C ASP A 88 -13.85 -13.40 10.64
N GLN A 89 -13.40 -14.49 11.25
CA GLN A 89 -13.33 -14.62 12.71
C GLN A 89 -12.38 -13.61 13.35
N LEU A 90 -11.26 -13.31 12.69
CA LEU A 90 -10.28 -12.35 13.19
C LEU A 90 -10.52 -10.92 12.69
N GLY A 91 -11.53 -10.69 11.84
CA GLY A 91 -11.85 -9.38 11.27
C GLY A 91 -10.67 -8.75 10.52
N ILE A 92 -9.88 -9.56 9.80
CA ILE A 92 -8.76 -9.09 8.98
C ILE A 92 -8.97 -9.46 7.53
N GLY A 93 -8.44 -8.67 6.60
CA GLY A 93 -8.56 -8.99 5.17
C GLY A 93 -7.82 -10.29 4.83
N ARG A 94 -8.41 -11.10 3.93
CA ARG A 94 -7.83 -12.36 3.43
C ARG A 94 -6.36 -12.22 3.03
N ALA A 95 -6.01 -11.16 2.30
CA ALA A 95 -4.62 -10.88 1.90
C ALA A 95 -3.64 -10.82 3.09
N SER A 96 -4.09 -10.37 4.27
CA SER A 96 -3.27 -10.38 5.48
C SER A 96 -3.05 -11.79 6.03
N VAL A 97 -4.09 -12.64 6.02
CA VAL A 97 -3.99 -14.06 6.39
C VAL A 97 -2.95 -14.76 5.50
N TYR A 98 -3.07 -14.63 4.18
CA TYR A 98 -2.11 -15.22 3.25
C TYR A 98 -0.68 -14.70 3.45
N ARG A 99 -0.50 -13.40 3.69
CA ARG A 99 0.82 -12.82 3.96
C ARG A 99 1.45 -13.36 5.25
N ILE A 100 0.65 -13.47 6.32
CA ILE A 100 1.10 -14.04 7.60
C ILE A 100 1.54 -15.50 7.42
N LEU A 101 0.70 -16.32 6.77
CA LEU A 101 1.02 -17.72 6.51
C LEU A 101 2.26 -17.88 5.61
N LYS A 102 2.45 -17.01 4.62
CA LYS A 102 3.65 -17.00 3.78
C LYS A 102 4.91 -16.73 4.60
N THR A 103 4.88 -15.73 5.47
CA THR A 103 6.02 -15.41 6.36
C THR A 103 6.28 -16.55 7.34
N TRP A 104 5.23 -17.14 7.91
CA TRP A 104 5.38 -18.27 8.83
C TRP A 104 5.99 -19.51 8.16
N ARG A 105 5.59 -19.83 6.92
CA ARG A 105 6.15 -20.94 6.13
C ARG A 105 7.63 -20.76 5.81
N GLN A 106 8.07 -19.53 5.58
CA GLN A 106 9.51 -19.25 5.37
C GLN A 106 10.34 -19.59 6.62
N GLN A 107 9.73 -19.54 7.80
CA GLN A 107 10.36 -19.90 9.07
C GLN A 107 10.19 -21.40 9.40
N HIS A 108 9.19 -22.07 8.82
CA HIS A 108 8.86 -23.47 9.05
C HIS A 108 8.63 -24.19 7.72
N PRO A 109 9.71 -24.51 6.97
CA PRO A 109 9.60 -25.08 5.62
C PRO A 109 8.98 -26.47 5.59
N ASP A 110 9.15 -27.24 6.67
CA ASP A 110 8.69 -28.64 6.77
C ASP A 110 7.27 -28.78 7.32
N ALA A 111 6.66 -27.69 7.79
CA ALA A 111 5.34 -27.72 8.41
C ALA A 111 4.23 -27.79 7.34
N ILE A 112 3.35 -28.79 7.46
CA ILE A 112 2.22 -28.99 6.56
C ILE A 112 1.01 -28.24 7.10
N LEU A 113 0.50 -27.27 6.34
CA LEU A 113 -0.75 -26.60 6.66
C LEU A 113 -1.94 -27.45 6.19
N PRO A 114 -3.02 -27.55 7.00
CA PRO A 114 -4.25 -28.25 6.60
C PRO A 114 -4.82 -27.69 5.28
N GLY A 115 -5.21 -28.58 4.37
CA GLY A 115 -5.81 -28.22 3.07
C GLY A 115 -4.82 -27.84 1.97
N GLU A 116 -3.50 -28.00 2.18
CA GLU A 116 -2.49 -27.74 1.16
C GLU A 116 -2.25 -29.00 0.30
N ARG A 117 -2.38 -28.87 -1.03
CA ARG A 117 -1.97 -29.94 -1.96
C ARG A 117 -0.44 -30.01 -1.98
N VAL A 118 0.13 -31.11 -1.50
CA VAL A 118 1.55 -31.42 -1.67
C VAL A 118 1.87 -31.38 -3.16
N LYS A 119 2.78 -30.51 -3.61
CA LYS A 119 3.34 -30.60 -4.95
C LYS A 119 4.28 -31.81 -4.94
N PRO A 120 4.05 -32.84 -5.78
CA PRO A 120 4.98 -33.97 -5.84
C PRO A 120 6.35 -33.45 -6.28
N SER A 121 7.36 -33.62 -5.43
CA SER A 121 8.76 -33.42 -5.78
C SER A 121 9.18 -34.63 -6.61
N PHE A 122 9.02 -34.56 -7.93
CA PHE A 122 9.64 -35.54 -8.82
C PHE A 122 11.13 -35.20 -8.95
N SER A 123 11.98 -35.82 -8.14
CA SER A 123 13.38 -36.01 -8.48
C SER A 123 13.44 -37.12 -9.53
N HIS A 124 13.52 -36.76 -10.81
CA HIS A 124 13.95 -37.71 -11.84
C HIS A 124 15.45 -37.97 -11.62
N SER A 125 15.78 -39.06 -10.92
CA SER A 125 17.04 -39.74 -11.16
C SER A 125 16.83 -40.62 -12.39
N GLU A 126 17.51 -40.29 -13.49
CA GLU A 126 17.57 -41.16 -14.68
C GLU A 126 18.06 -42.56 -14.26
N PRO A 127 17.40 -43.65 -14.69
CA PRO A 127 17.94 -44.97 -14.47
C PRO A 127 19.15 -45.18 -15.39
N ALA A 128 20.27 -45.59 -14.81
CA ALA A 128 21.46 -45.99 -15.55
C ALA A 128 21.11 -47.13 -16.53
N THR A 129 21.36 -46.90 -17.81
CA THR A 129 21.27 -47.91 -18.87
C THR A 129 22.38 -48.94 -18.67
N GLU A 130 22.03 -50.10 -18.14
CA GLU A 130 22.90 -51.27 -18.07
C GLU A 130 22.95 -51.91 -19.48
N HIS A 131 24.06 -51.70 -20.19
CA HIS A 131 24.34 -52.37 -21.46
C HIS A 131 24.73 -53.82 -21.20
N VAL A 132 23.78 -54.75 -21.37
CA VAL A 132 24.06 -56.19 -21.46
C VAL A 132 24.51 -56.50 -22.89
N THR A 133 25.83 -56.58 -23.08
CA THR A 133 26.45 -57.14 -24.29
C THR A 133 26.60 -58.65 -24.10
N ILE A 134 25.81 -59.43 -24.83
CA ILE A 134 25.99 -60.88 -24.98
C ILE A 134 27.04 -61.09 -26.07
N ALA A 135 28.15 -61.74 -25.72
CA ALA A 135 29.18 -62.22 -26.65
C ALA A 135 28.74 -63.57 -27.29
N PRO A 136 29.36 -63.98 -28.43
CA PRO A 136 28.71 -64.71 -29.52
C PRO A 136 28.28 -66.15 -29.22
#